data_AF-A0A537RJI6-F1
#
_entry.id   AF-A0A537RJI6-F1
#
_cell.length_a   1.000
_cell.length_b   1.000
_cell.length_c   1.000
_cell.angle_alpha   90.00
_cell.angle_beta   90.00
_cell.angle_gamma   90.00
#
_symmetry.space_group_name_H-M   'P 1'
#
loop_
_entity.id
_entity.type
_entity.pdbx_description
1 polymer ?
#
loop_
_entity_poly.entity_id
_entity_poly.type
_entity_poly.pdbx_seq_one_letter_code
_entity_poly.pdbx_strand_id
1 'polypeptide(L)' 'MDLKQHIRSVPDFPKPGILFYDISTLLAHPAAWQLTVQRLASVLRPHEPDLLVGIESRGFL' A
#
# COMPACT_ATOMS: atom_id res chain seq x y z
N MET A 1 -9.07 10.77 -6.63
CA MET A 1 -8.83 10.56 -5.18
C MET A 1 -7.33 10.58 -4.92
N ASP A 2 -6.94 11.32 -3.89
CA ASP A 2 -5.57 11.32 -3.39
C ASP A 2 -5.41 10.20 -2.36
N LEU A 3 -4.71 9.13 -2.73
CA LEU A 3 -4.50 7.97 -1.86
C LEU A 3 -3.68 8.30 -0.62
N LYS A 4 -2.83 9.34 -0.67
CA LYS A 4 -1.97 9.73 0.45
C LYS A 4 -2.78 10.19 1.67
N GLN A 5 -3.97 10.77 1.44
CA GLN A 5 -4.88 11.18 2.51
C GLN A 5 -5.44 10.00 3.32
N HIS A 6 -5.35 8.78 2.77
CA HIS A 6 -5.78 7.55 3.44
C HIS A 6 -4.63 6.79 4.11
N ILE A 7 -3.41 7.35 4.14
CA ILE A 7 -2.26 6.75 4.82
C ILE A 7 -1.97 7.56 6.07
N ARG A 8 -1.96 6.89 7.23
CA ARG A 8 -1.65 7.54 8.50
C ARG A 8 -0.15 7.55 8.74
N SER A 9 0.38 8.71 9.14
CA SER A 9 1.77 8.83 9.59
C SER A 9 1.85 8.67 11.12
N VAL A 10 2.76 7.82 11.59
CA VAL A 10 3.01 7.57 13.02
C VAL A 10 4.49 7.87 13.30
N PRO A 11 4.82 9.01 13.92
CA PRO A 11 6.20 9.34 14.27
C PRO A 11 6.71 8.43 15.40
N ASP A 12 8.02 8.23 15.42
CA ASP A 12 8.79 7.51 16.44
C ASP A 12 8.38 6.05 16.66
N PHE A 13 7.84 5.39 15.62
CA PHE A 13 7.45 3.97 15.66
C PHE A 13 8.23 3.12 14.64
N PRO A 14 8.70 1.91 15.00
CA PRO A 14 8.66 1.29 16.33
C PRO A 14 9.75 1.81 17.28
N LYS A 15 10.59 2.74 16.83
CA LYS A 15 11.66 3.36 17.63
C LYS A 15 11.83 4.84 17.24
N PRO A 16 12.41 5.67 18.11
CA PRO A 16 12.62 7.09 17.84
C PRO A 16 13.36 7.36 16.53
N GLY A 17 12.96 8.42 15.83
CA GLY A 17 13.52 8.85 14.55
C GLY A 17 12.92 8.19 13.31
N ILE A 18 11.94 7.29 13.45
CA ILE A 18 11.24 6.66 12.32
C ILE A 18 9.86 7.28 12.13
N LEU A 19 9.56 7.73 10.91
CA LEU A 19 8.18 8.03 10.50
C LEU A 19 7.57 6.78 9.86
N PHE A 20 6.70 6.09 10.61
CA PHE A 20 6.01 4.91 10.12
C PHE A 20 4.78 5.30 9.31
N TYR A 21 4.63 4.72 8.12
CA TYR A 21 3.44 4.89 7.29
C TYR A 21 2.52 3.68 7.49
N ASP A 22 1.44 3.91 8.22
CA ASP A 22 0.41 2.91 8.47
C ASP A 22 -0.60 2.93 7.31
N ILE A 23 -0.50 1.91 6.44
CA ILE A 23 -1.41 1.72 5.31
C ILE A 23 -2.73 1.06 5.71
N SER A 24 -2.91 0.60 6.95
CA SER A 24 -4.12 -0.11 7.38
C SER A 24 -5.39 0.74 7.18
N THR A 25 -5.27 2.06 7.32
CA THR A 25 -6.35 3.03 7.06
C THR A 25 -6.74 3.09 5.58
N LEU A 26 -5.79 2.89 4.66
CA LEU A 26 -6.06 2.79 3.23
C LEU A 26 -6.72 1.45 2.90
N LEU A 27 -6.19 0.35 3.46
CA LEU A 27 -6.73 -0.99 3.28
C LEU A 27 -8.19 -1.09 3.78
N ALA A 28 -8.51 -0.42 4.89
CA ALA A 28 -9.85 -0.38 5.46
C ALA A 28 -10.85 0.49 4.67
N HIS A 29 -10.39 1.30 3.71
CA HIS A 29 -11.25 2.19 2.93
C HIS A 29 -11.52 1.61 1.52
N PRO A 30 -12.71 1.02 1.25
CA PRO A 30 -12.93 0.17 0.08
C PRO A 30 -12.59 0.81 -1.27
N ALA A 31 -13.00 2.07 -1.48
CA ALA A 31 -12.71 2.77 -2.72
C ALA A 31 -11.21 3.08 -2.89
N ALA A 32 -10.50 3.36 -1.79
CA ALA A 32 -9.07 3.68 -1.83
C ALA A 32 -8.27 2.41 -2.10
N TRP A 33 -8.69 1.30 -1.50
CA TRP A 33 -8.12 -0.01 -1.78
C TRP A 33 -8.28 -0.42 -3.24
N GLN A 34 -9.51 -0.37 -3.77
CA GLN A 34 -9.78 -0.72 -5.15
C GLN A 34 -8.98 0.14 -6.14
N LEU A 35 -8.90 1.46 -5.90
CA LEU A 35 -8.11 2.35 -6.75
C LEU A 35 -6.61 2.06 -6.69
N THR A 36 -6.09 1.69 -5.52
CA THR A 36 -4.68 1.31 -5.33
C THR A 36 -4.33 0.09 -6.17
N VAL A 37 -5.09 -0.98 -6.03
CA VAL A 37 -4.89 -2.23 -6.79
C VAL A 37 -5.03 -1.97 -8.30
N GLN A 38 -6.03 -1.19 -8.71
CA GLN A 38 -6.22 -0.84 -10.13
C GLN A 38 -5.01 -0.09 -10.70
N ARG A 39 -4.44 0.87 -9.96
CA ARG A 39 -3.25 1.62 -10.39
C ARG A 39 -2.01 0.72 -10.48
N LEU A 40 -1.78 -0.13 -9.47
CA LEU A 40 -0.68 -1.09 -9.49
C LEU A 40 -0.81 -2.05 -10.69
N ALA A 41 -1.98 -2.64 -10.88
CA ALA A 41 -2.25 -3.52 -12.02
C ALA A 41 -2.06 -2.83 -13.37
N SER A 42 -2.46 -1.56 -13.49
CA SER A 42 -2.26 -0.79 -14.73
C SER A 42 -0.78 -0.56 -15.05
N VAL A 43 0.05 -0.34 -14.03
CA VAL A 43 1.49 -0.16 -14.21
C VAL A 43 2.16 -1.49 -14.57
N LEU A 44 1.71 -2.59 -13.98
CA LEU A 44 2.29 -3.92 -14.21
C LEU A 44 1.82 -4.59 -15.50
N ARG A 45 0.65 -4.23 -16.02
CA ARG A 45 0.03 -4.89 -17.19
C ARG A 45 0.97 -5.01 -18.41
N PRO A 46 1.75 -3.98 -18.81
CA PRO A 46 2.66 -4.10 -19.97
C PRO A 46 3.80 -5.08 -19.76
N HIS A 47 4.08 -5.49 -18.53
CA HIS A 47 5.17 -6.38 -18.18
C HIS A 47 4.77 -7.86 -18.17
N GLU A 48 3.47 -8.16 -18.30
CA GLU A 48 2.91 -9.52 -18.38
C GLU A 48 3.58 -10.53 -17.43
N PRO A 49 3.63 -10.25 -16.11
CA PRO A 49 4.38 -11.11 -15.20
C PRO A 49 3.69 -12.47 -15.03
N ASP A 50 4.44 -13.55 -15.17
CA ASP A 50 3.99 -14.91 -14.87
C ASP A 50 3.85 -15.16 -13.35
N LEU A 51 4.57 -14.39 -12.54
CA LEU A 51 4.61 -14.54 -11.09
C LEU A 51 4.65 -13.17 -10.39
N LEU A 52 3.82 -13.03 -9.35
CA LEU A 52 3.89 -11.94 -8.38
C LEU A 52 4.34 -12.50 -7.04
N VAL A 53 5.38 -11.91 -6.45
CA VAL A 53 5.93 -12.35 -5.16
C VAL A 53 5.69 -11.26 -4.11
N GLY A 54 4.86 -11.57 -3.11
CA GLY A 54 4.68 -10.72 -1.93
C GLY A 54 5.82 -10.91 -0.94
N ILE A 55 6.47 -9.82 -0.54
CA ILE A 55 7.56 -9.86 0.45
C ILE A 55 6.96 -9.72 1.85
N GLU A 56 7.17 -10.73 2.69
CA GLU A 56 6.71 -10.76 4.08
C GLU A 56 5.19 -10.61 4.24
N SER A 57 4.71 -10.59 5.49
CA SER A 57 3.27 -10.57 5.83
C SER A 57 2.48 -9.42 5.21
N ARG A 58 3.07 -8.22 5.11
CA ARG A 58 2.41 -7.04 4.55
C ARG A 58 2.33 -7.06 3.03
N GLY A 59 3.23 -7.80 2.36
CA GLY A 59 3.22 -7.93 0.90
C GLY A 59 2.14 -8.87 0.37
N PHE A 60 1.40 -9.56 1.24
CA PHE A 60 0.29 -10.43 0.87
C PHE A 60 -1.05 -9.69 0.72
N LEU A 61 -1.14 -8.47 1.25
CA LEU A 61 -2.31 -7.61 1.16
C LEU A 61 -2.15 -6.68 -0.05
#